data_AF-A0A2H1VTY2-F1
#
_entry.id   AF-A0A2H1VTY2-F1
#
_cell.length_a   1.000
_cell.length_b   1.000
_cell.length_c   1.000
_cell.angle_alpha   90.00
_cell.angle_beta   90.00
_cell.angle_gamma   90.00
#
_symmetry.space_group_name_H-M   'P 1'
#
loop_
_entity.id
_entity.type
_entity.pdbx_description
1 polymer ?
#
loop_
_entity_poly.entity_id
_entity_poly.type
_entity_poly.pdbx_seq_one_letter_code
_entity_poly.pdbx_strand_id
1 'polypeptide(L)' 'MDYDFSNKVVLVTGASAGIGEAIALLFAKLGAKLS' A
#
# COMPACT_ATOMS: atom_id res chain seq x y z
N MET A 1 -4.56 -14.10 -8.89
CA MET A 1 -4.17 -14.42 -7.51
C MET A 1 -4.43 -13.16 -6.71
N ASP A 2 -5.35 -13.20 -5.76
CA ASP A 2 -5.61 -12.07 -4.88
C ASP A 2 -4.67 -12.16 -3.68
N TYR A 3 -3.90 -11.09 -3.43
CA TYR A 3 -3.00 -10.98 -2.29
C TYR A 3 -3.75 -10.31 -1.13
N ASP A 4 -3.68 -10.89 0.06
CA ASP A 4 -4.23 -10.31 1.29
C ASP A 4 -3.09 -9.78 2.16
N PHE A 5 -3.10 -8.46 2.43
CA PHE A 5 -2.15 -7.77 3.28
C PHE A 5 -2.77 -7.31 4.61
N SER A 6 -3.93 -7.84 4.98
CA SER A 6 -4.56 -7.61 6.27
C SER A 6 -3.57 -7.85 7.41
N ASN A 7 -3.59 -6.98 8.42
CA ASN A 7 -2.69 -7.00 9.59
C ASN A 7 -1.19 -6.81 9.27
N LYS A 8 -0.82 -6.35 8.07
CA LYS A 8 0.55 -5.93 7.75
C LYS A 8 0.69 -4.41 7.78
N VAL A 9 1.86 -3.94 8.19
CA VAL A 9 2.25 -2.54 8.08
C VAL A 9 3.21 -2.40 6.90
N VAL A 10 2.94 -1.46 5.99
CA VAL A 10 3.74 -1.22 4.79
C VAL A 10 4.18 0.25 4.77
N LEU A 11 5.50 0.47 4.71
CA LEU A 11 6.10 1.78 4.49
C LEU A 11 6.34 1.98 3.00
N VAL A 12 5.77 3.05 2.43
CA VAL A 12 5.99 3.44 1.02
C VAL A 12 6.68 4.79 0.99
N THR A 13 7.93 4.84 0.53
CA THR A 13 8.65 6.10 0.34
C THR A 13 8.18 6.80 -0.94
N GLY A 14 8.21 8.13 -0.98
CA GLY A 14 7.80 8.90 -2.16
C GLY A 14 6.32 8.75 -2.53
N ALA A 15 5.44 8.49 -1.56
CA ALA A 15 4.02 8.21 -1.78
C ALA A 15 3.14 9.44 -2.08
N SER A 16 3.74 10.62 -2.29
CA SER A 16 2.98 11.87 -2.48
C SER A 16 2.37 12.03 -3.88
N ALA A 17 2.89 11.32 -4.90
CA ALA A 17 2.35 11.35 -6.26
C ALA A 17 2.83 10.17 -7.11
N GLY A 18 2.15 9.92 -8.22
CA GLY A 18 2.62 9.04 -9.28
C GLY A 18 2.73 7.58 -8.84
N ILE A 19 3.88 6.96 -9.08
CA ILE A 19 4.08 5.53 -8.80
C ILE A 19 3.98 5.23 -7.30
N GLY A 20 4.58 6.07 -6.45
CA GLY A 20 4.53 5.85 -5.00
C GLY A 20 3.11 5.93 -4.45
N GLU A 21 2.31 6.90 -4.93
CA GLU A 21 0.89 7.01 -4.58
C GLU A 21 0.10 5.77 -5.04
N ALA A 22 0.29 5.34 -6.29
CA ALA A 22 -0.41 4.18 -6.83
C ALA A 22 -0.10 2.90 -6.05
N ILE A 23 1.16 2.72 -5.62
CA ILE A 23 1.59 1.59 -4.78
C ILE A 23 0.91 1.66 -3.40
N ALA A 24 0.94 2.82 -2.74
CA ALA A 24 0.30 3.01 -1.44
C ALA A 24 -1.21 2.70 -1.50
N LEU A 25 -1.90 3.21 -2.53
CA LEU A 25 -3.33 2.94 -2.74
C LEU A 25 -3.62 1.47 -3.01
N LEU A 26 -2.78 0.78 -3.79
CA LEU A 26 -2.94 -0.64 -4.04
C LEU A 26 -2.81 -1.45 -2.72
N PHE A 27 -1.76 -1.18 -1.93
CA PHE A 27 -1.59 -1.88 -0.64
C PHE A 27 -2.73 -1.59 0.34
N ALA A 28 -3.23 -0.36 0.39
CA ALA A 28 -4.40 -0.01 1.19
C ALA A 28 -5.66 -0.80 0.74
N LYS A 29 -5.89 -0.92 -0.57
CA LYS A 29 -7.01 -1.72 -1.12
C LYS A 29 -6.91 -3.21 -0.77
N LEU A 30 -5.69 -3.73 -0.61
CA LEU A 30 -5.43 -5.12 -0.23
C LEU A 30 -5.39 -5.32 1.31
N GLY A 31 -5.78 -4.31 2.10
CA GLY A 31 -5.96 -4.43 3.55
C GLY A 31 -4.75 -4.05 4.41
N ALA A 32 -3.66 -3.55 3.80
CA ALA A 32 -2.49 -3.12 4.55
C ALA A 32 -2.75 -1.83 5.34
N LYS A 33 -2.10 -1.70 6.51
CA LYS A 33 -1.94 -0.43 7.21
C LYS A 33 -0.70 0.28 6.67
N LEU A 34 -0.83 1.54 6.26
CA LEU A 34 0.30 2.32 5.75
C LEU A 34 1.00 3.08 6.90
N SER A 35 2.31 3.26 6.78
CA SER A 35 3.17 4.06 7.68
C SER A 35 4.05 5.02 6.90
#